data_AF-A0AAE4Y7Z0-F1
#
_entry.id   AF-A0AAE4Y7Z0-F1
#
_cell.length_a   1.000
_cell.length_b   1.000
_cell.length_c   1.000
_cell.angle_alpha   90.00
_cell.angle_beta   90.00
_cell.angle_gamma   90.00
#
_symmetry.space_group_name_H-M   'P 1'
#
loop_
_entity.id
_entity.type
_entity.pdbx_description
1 polymer ?
#
loop_
_entity_poly.entity_id
_entity_poly.type
_entity_poly.pdbx_seq_one_letter_code
_entity_poly.pdbx_strand_id
1 'polypeptide(L)'
;MTRTVIISHSHPKLRGGGGEVAAHRQFEHMRSIGQDAWFLGAAYDQAVIPTLFPNHNRLVEFAPHDHCFRAFPMDSSLMEHTNQEDEDALLAILLRYKADVYHFHHFWNIGAGVVRRLRAARPEAKLICTLHEFIAICMHDGQMVKRNNGQLCTESSAVSCALCFPYLIPAHFVVRKHRLQEMLACFDVLFSPSQFLADRFIAWGLPEAKLKVLENGLMPEEASTHAPPPDRHRRFAYFGQATPTKGLDVLLRAARRAVEQDEKTDFTLDIHGVTEERFRELWPKEPELPDNVRFRGTYRPTEVLDLMRGYGWVVVPSVWWENSPVVIQEARLAGTPVIASNIGGMKEKVGGWGELFPVGDSETLSRMILSLSADVALHQAALARITAPLMIDEHVKLLQDQIAAL
;
A
#
# COMPACT_ATOMS: atom_id res chain seq x y z
N MET A 1 -4.38 -28.39 14.68
CA MET A 1 -3.64 -27.38 13.90
C MET A 1 -4.47 -26.10 13.98
N THR A 2 -3.85 -24.95 14.24
CA THR A 2 -4.56 -23.66 14.31
C THR A 2 -5.05 -23.29 12.92
N ARG A 3 -6.36 -23.11 12.75
CA ARG A 3 -6.95 -22.67 11.48
C ARG A 3 -6.94 -21.15 11.40
N THR A 4 -6.33 -20.63 10.35
CA THR A 4 -6.26 -19.17 10.08
C THR A 4 -7.03 -18.83 8.80
N VAL A 5 -7.90 -17.83 8.86
CA VAL A 5 -8.55 -17.24 7.68
C VAL A 5 -8.01 -15.84 7.48
N ILE A 6 -7.34 -15.62 6.35
CA ILE A 6 -6.82 -14.32 5.92
C ILE A 6 -7.88 -13.66 5.04
N ILE A 7 -8.29 -12.46 5.42
CA ILE A 7 -9.43 -11.76 4.86
C ILE A 7 -8.97 -10.45 4.23
N SER A 8 -9.35 -10.22 2.98
CA SER A 8 -8.98 -9.02 2.21
C SER A 8 -10.22 -8.35 1.61
N HIS A 9 -10.21 -7.02 1.52
CA HIS A 9 -11.30 -6.26 0.90
C HIS A 9 -11.38 -6.41 -0.62
N SER A 10 -10.34 -6.97 -1.24
CA SER A 10 -10.38 -7.41 -2.63
C SER A 10 -9.59 -8.70 -2.82
N HIS A 11 -9.99 -9.48 -3.82
CA HIS A 11 -9.21 -10.62 -4.29
C HIS A 11 -8.13 -10.13 -5.29
N PRO A 12 -6.83 -10.41 -5.09
CA PRO A 12 -5.75 -9.85 -5.89
C PRO A 12 -5.79 -10.25 -7.38
N LYS A 13 -6.32 -11.44 -7.69
CA LYS A 13 -6.58 -11.88 -9.09
C LYS A 13 -7.63 -11.03 -9.83
N LEU A 14 -8.43 -10.22 -9.12
CA LEU A 14 -9.42 -9.32 -9.71
C LEU A 14 -8.91 -7.87 -9.71
N ARG A 15 -8.56 -7.36 -8.52
CA ARG A 15 -7.91 -6.06 -8.34
C ARG A 15 -6.91 -6.20 -7.21
N GLY A 16 -5.64 -5.91 -7.51
CA GLY A 16 -4.54 -6.00 -6.56
C GLY A 16 -4.01 -4.62 -6.17
N GLY A 17 -4.08 -4.30 -4.88
CA GLY A 17 -3.27 -3.27 -4.23
C GLY A 17 -2.20 -3.89 -3.34
N GLY A 18 -1.40 -3.05 -2.68
CA GLY A 18 -0.31 -3.52 -1.82
C GLY A 18 -0.79 -4.40 -0.65
N GLY A 19 -1.94 -4.07 -0.07
CA GLY A 19 -2.49 -4.81 1.07
C GLY A 19 -3.06 -6.18 0.71
N GLU A 20 -3.76 -6.27 -0.42
CA GLU A 20 -4.31 -7.53 -0.93
C GLU A 20 -3.22 -8.49 -1.39
N VAL A 21 -2.17 -7.95 -2.02
CA VAL A 21 -0.99 -8.73 -2.40
C VAL A 21 -0.24 -9.22 -1.17
N ALA A 22 -0.06 -8.38 -0.13
CA ALA A 22 0.56 -8.81 1.13
C ALA A 22 -0.24 -9.91 1.81
N ALA A 23 -1.57 -9.77 1.88
CA ALA A 23 -2.48 -10.78 2.45
C ALA A 23 -2.36 -12.13 1.72
N HIS A 24 -2.34 -12.10 0.39
CA HIS A 24 -2.32 -13.31 -0.42
C HIS A 24 -0.96 -13.99 -0.40
N ARG A 25 0.15 -13.24 -0.43
CA ARG A 25 1.51 -13.80 -0.22
C ARG A 25 1.65 -14.51 1.12
N GLN A 26 1.09 -13.93 2.18
CA GLN A 26 1.05 -14.56 3.50
C GLN A 26 0.28 -15.88 3.46
N PHE A 27 -0.89 -15.90 2.83
CA PHE A 27 -1.68 -17.12 2.63
C PHE A 27 -0.89 -18.19 1.85
N GLU A 28 -0.32 -17.83 0.71
CA GLU A 28 0.45 -18.76 -0.14
C GLU A 28 1.64 -19.36 0.61
N HIS A 29 2.38 -18.54 1.37
CA HIS A 29 3.49 -19.02 2.18
C HIS A 29 3.03 -19.96 3.31
N MET A 30 1.98 -19.59 4.07
CA MET A 30 1.45 -20.47 5.13
C MET A 30 1.00 -21.82 4.56
N ARG A 31 0.39 -21.83 3.37
CA ARG A 31 0.01 -23.07 2.67
C ARG A 31 1.22 -23.88 2.22
N SER A 32 2.28 -23.25 1.70
CA SER A 32 3.47 -23.96 1.21
C SER A 32 4.22 -24.69 2.33
N ILE A 33 4.15 -24.20 3.56
CA ILE A 33 4.71 -24.84 4.76
C ILE A 33 3.70 -25.75 5.50
N GLY A 34 2.57 -26.08 4.87
CA GLY A 34 1.62 -27.09 5.35
C GLY A 34 0.63 -26.65 6.42
N GLN A 35 0.42 -25.34 6.62
CA GLN A 35 -0.54 -24.84 7.62
C GLN A 35 -2.00 -24.85 7.11
N ASP A 36 -2.95 -24.95 8.05
CA ASP A 36 -4.40 -24.81 7.79
C ASP A 36 -4.76 -23.33 7.63
N ALA A 37 -4.43 -22.78 6.46
CA ALA A 37 -4.69 -21.40 6.09
C ALA A 37 -5.76 -21.32 4.98
N TRP A 38 -6.62 -20.32 5.06
CA TRP A 38 -7.64 -20.02 4.07
C TRP A 38 -7.54 -18.55 3.67
N PHE A 39 -7.83 -18.24 2.41
CA PHE A 39 -7.94 -16.89 1.91
C PHE A 39 -9.39 -16.56 1.56
N LEU A 40 -9.83 -15.36 1.92
CA LEU A 40 -11.14 -14.83 1.57
C LEU A 40 -11.01 -13.38 1.09
N GLY A 41 -11.06 -13.17 -0.22
CA GLY A 41 -11.06 -11.85 -0.86
C GLY A 41 -12.46 -11.43 -1.36
N ALA A 42 -12.70 -10.14 -1.56
CA ALA A 42 -13.96 -9.66 -2.13
C ALA A 42 -13.88 -9.41 -3.65
N ALA A 43 -15.00 -9.60 -4.34
CA ALA A 43 -15.25 -9.11 -5.69
C ALA A 43 -16.28 -7.98 -5.63
N TYR A 44 -15.90 -6.76 -6.00
CA TYR A 44 -16.79 -5.59 -5.99
C TYR A 44 -16.98 -4.97 -7.39
N ASP A 45 -16.27 -5.47 -8.41
CA ASP A 45 -16.39 -4.98 -9.78
C ASP A 45 -17.68 -5.51 -10.43
N GLN A 46 -18.62 -4.59 -10.73
CA GLN A 46 -19.92 -4.93 -11.31
C GLN A 46 -19.80 -5.58 -12.70
N ALA A 47 -18.69 -5.37 -13.42
CA ALA A 47 -18.47 -6.02 -14.70
C ALA A 47 -18.16 -7.52 -14.56
N VAL A 48 -17.60 -7.93 -13.41
CA VAL A 48 -17.11 -9.31 -13.20
C VAL A 48 -18.09 -10.12 -12.34
N ILE A 49 -18.85 -9.45 -11.47
CA ILE A 49 -19.80 -10.09 -10.55
C ILE A 49 -20.80 -11.05 -11.24
N PRO A 50 -21.47 -10.69 -12.36
CA PRO A 50 -22.45 -11.59 -13.00
C PRO A 50 -21.84 -12.91 -13.46
N THR A 51 -20.58 -12.86 -13.91
CA THR A 51 -19.84 -14.03 -14.41
C THR A 51 -19.34 -14.90 -13.27
N LEU A 52 -18.78 -14.30 -12.21
CA LEU A 52 -18.25 -15.04 -11.08
C LEU A 52 -19.35 -15.60 -10.17
N PHE A 53 -20.48 -14.92 -10.06
CA PHE A 53 -21.54 -15.24 -9.11
C PHE A 53 -22.89 -15.49 -9.80
N PRO A 54 -23.00 -16.51 -10.66
CA PRO A 54 -24.27 -16.86 -11.28
C PRO A 54 -25.28 -17.32 -10.20
N ASN A 55 -26.57 -17.19 -10.49
CA ASN A 55 -27.67 -17.69 -9.66
C ASN A 55 -27.67 -17.18 -8.21
N HIS A 56 -27.24 -15.94 -7.98
CA HIS A 56 -27.16 -15.32 -6.65
C HIS A 56 -26.17 -16.00 -5.68
N ASN A 57 -25.21 -16.78 -6.19
CA ASN A 57 -24.11 -17.26 -5.38
C ASN A 57 -23.38 -16.09 -4.70
N ARG A 58 -22.92 -16.30 -3.46
CA ARG A 58 -22.25 -15.26 -2.66
C ARG A 58 -20.78 -15.58 -2.38
N LEU A 59 -20.35 -16.78 -2.72
CA LEU A 59 -19.01 -17.30 -2.48
C LEU A 59 -18.62 -18.20 -3.66
N VAL A 60 -17.40 -18.07 -4.14
CA VAL A 60 -16.78 -18.96 -5.13
C VAL A 60 -15.38 -19.35 -4.68
N GLU A 61 -14.94 -20.51 -5.17
CA GLU A 61 -13.59 -21.04 -4.94
C GLU A 61 -12.76 -20.79 -6.20
N PHE A 62 -11.65 -20.07 -6.06
CA PHE A 62 -10.70 -19.84 -7.15
C PHE A 62 -9.65 -20.94 -7.22
N ALA A 63 -9.30 -21.51 -6.07
CA ALA A 63 -8.44 -22.67 -5.89
C ALA A 63 -8.71 -23.26 -4.49
N PRO A 64 -8.21 -24.48 -4.17
CA PRO A 64 -8.35 -25.04 -2.84
C PRO A 64 -7.91 -24.08 -1.73
N HIS A 65 -8.83 -23.75 -0.83
CA HIS A 65 -8.66 -22.80 0.28
C HIS A 65 -8.52 -21.32 -0.13
N ASP A 66 -8.66 -20.99 -1.41
CA ASP A 66 -8.60 -19.63 -1.97
C ASP A 66 -9.99 -19.22 -2.46
N HIS A 67 -10.71 -18.45 -1.64
CA HIS A 67 -12.11 -18.12 -1.86
C HIS A 67 -12.33 -16.64 -2.16
N CYS A 68 -13.38 -16.36 -2.93
CA CYS A 68 -13.83 -15.01 -3.22
C CYS A 68 -15.33 -14.84 -2.90
N PHE A 69 -15.67 -13.81 -2.13
CA PHE A 69 -17.07 -13.45 -1.85
C PHE A 69 -17.51 -12.24 -2.67
N ARG A 70 -18.81 -12.17 -2.96
CA ARG A 70 -19.41 -11.00 -3.62
C ARG A 70 -19.54 -9.86 -2.60
N ALA A 71 -18.95 -8.70 -2.88
CA ALA A 71 -19.12 -7.51 -2.05
C ALA A 71 -20.55 -6.96 -2.18
N PHE A 72 -21.02 -6.35 -1.10
CA PHE A 72 -22.35 -5.74 -0.99
C PHE A 72 -22.24 -4.21 -0.86
N PRO A 73 -23.32 -3.46 -1.16
CA PRO A 73 -23.34 -2.03 -0.97
C PRO A 73 -23.05 -1.65 0.50
N MET A 74 -22.14 -0.68 0.68
CA MET A 74 -21.67 -0.24 1.97
C MET A 74 -21.64 1.28 2.03
N ASP A 75 -22.04 1.84 3.18
CA ASP A 75 -21.84 3.25 3.49
C ASP A 75 -20.34 3.49 3.71
N SER A 76 -19.72 4.28 2.83
CA SER A 76 -18.28 4.58 2.86
C SER A 76 -17.85 5.47 4.04
N SER A 77 -18.79 6.14 4.68
CA SER A 77 -18.51 6.97 5.84
C SER A 77 -18.41 6.11 7.10
N LEU A 78 -19.44 5.30 7.37
CA LEU A 78 -19.58 4.47 8.57
C LEU A 78 -18.91 3.10 8.42
N MET A 79 -18.60 2.68 7.19
CA MET A 79 -18.12 1.34 6.84
C MET A 79 -19.12 0.26 7.23
N GLU A 80 -20.42 0.48 7.05
CA GLU A 80 -21.46 -0.50 7.39
C GLU A 80 -22.29 -0.83 6.15
N HIS A 81 -22.74 -2.08 6.03
CA HIS A 81 -23.56 -2.46 4.88
C HIS A 81 -24.91 -1.78 4.97
N THR A 82 -25.50 -1.45 3.82
CA THR A 82 -26.76 -0.70 3.79
C THR A 82 -27.96 -1.54 4.24
N ASN A 83 -27.85 -2.87 4.19
CA ASN A 83 -28.90 -3.82 4.56
C ASN A 83 -28.38 -4.89 5.51
N GLN A 84 -29.21 -5.27 6.48
CA GLN A 84 -28.87 -6.31 7.46
C GLN A 84 -28.70 -7.69 6.82
N GLU A 85 -29.46 -8.01 5.77
CA GLU A 85 -29.36 -9.30 5.06
C GLU A 85 -27.98 -9.54 4.43
N ASP A 86 -27.33 -8.47 3.97
CA ASP A 86 -25.99 -8.51 3.39
C ASP A 86 -24.93 -8.77 4.48
N GLU A 87 -25.10 -8.14 5.66
CA GLU A 87 -24.26 -8.43 6.83
C GLU A 87 -24.44 -9.88 7.31
N ASP A 88 -25.68 -10.35 7.39
CA ASP A 88 -26.02 -11.73 7.78
C ASP A 88 -25.35 -12.73 6.85
N ALA A 89 -25.37 -12.45 5.55
CA ALA A 89 -24.76 -13.29 4.53
C ALA A 89 -23.25 -13.41 4.71
N LEU A 90 -22.56 -12.27 4.89
CA LEU A 90 -21.12 -12.26 5.01
C LEU A 90 -20.66 -12.85 6.36
N LEU A 91 -21.38 -12.55 7.44
CA LEU A 91 -21.16 -13.19 8.73
C LEU A 91 -21.30 -14.71 8.63
N ALA A 92 -22.36 -15.20 7.96
CA ALA A 92 -22.56 -16.63 7.75
C ALA A 92 -21.41 -17.27 6.97
N ILE A 93 -20.84 -16.59 5.97
CA ILE A 93 -19.64 -17.05 5.25
C ILE A 93 -18.45 -17.17 6.21
N LEU A 94 -18.17 -16.12 7.00
CA LEU A 94 -17.04 -16.10 7.93
C LEU A 94 -17.14 -17.18 9.02
N LEU A 95 -18.35 -17.47 9.49
CA LEU A 95 -18.60 -18.50 10.50
C LEU A 95 -18.43 -19.93 9.97
N ARG A 96 -18.55 -20.18 8.65
CA ARG A 96 -18.35 -21.51 8.06
C ARG A 96 -16.93 -22.04 8.26
N TYR A 97 -15.94 -21.16 8.27
CA TYR A 97 -14.54 -21.56 8.41
C TYR A 97 -14.22 -22.11 9.80
N LYS A 98 -14.97 -21.70 10.84
CA LYS A 98 -14.69 -22.08 12.24
C LYS A 98 -13.22 -21.84 12.61
N ALA A 99 -12.67 -20.71 12.19
CA ALA A 99 -11.25 -20.42 12.36
C ALA A 99 -10.91 -20.11 13.83
N ASP A 100 -9.67 -20.41 14.22
CA ASP A 100 -9.08 -19.98 15.49
C ASP A 100 -8.54 -18.56 15.37
N VAL A 101 -8.09 -18.17 14.17
CA VAL A 101 -7.58 -16.84 13.85
C VAL A 101 -8.30 -16.28 12.62
N TYR A 102 -8.88 -15.09 12.77
CA TYR A 102 -9.41 -14.29 11.67
C TYR A 102 -8.49 -13.08 11.47
N HIS A 103 -7.69 -13.12 10.40
CA HIS A 103 -6.70 -12.08 10.10
C HIS A 103 -7.18 -11.17 8.97
N PHE A 104 -7.57 -9.95 9.30
CA PHE A 104 -8.03 -8.95 8.36
C PHE A 104 -6.86 -8.12 7.83
N HIS A 105 -6.69 -8.05 6.52
CA HIS A 105 -5.82 -7.07 5.87
C HIS A 105 -6.59 -5.82 5.42
N HIS A 106 -7.89 -5.76 5.73
CA HIS A 106 -8.74 -4.59 5.54
C HIS A 106 -10.13 -4.88 6.10
N PHE A 107 -10.95 -3.85 6.32
CA PHE A 107 -12.36 -4.00 6.72
C PHE A 107 -13.36 -3.36 5.74
N TRP A 108 -12.90 -2.69 4.68
CA TRP A 108 -13.78 -2.28 3.56
C TRP A 108 -14.36 -3.50 2.84
N ASN A 109 -15.57 -3.42 2.30
CA ASN A 109 -16.36 -4.56 1.77
C ASN A 109 -16.69 -5.67 2.80
N ILE A 110 -15.97 -5.74 3.93
CA ILE A 110 -16.31 -6.60 5.08
C ILE A 110 -17.36 -5.89 5.94
N GLY A 111 -17.14 -4.62 6.26
CA GLY A 111 -18.03 -3.81 7.07
C GLY A 111 -17.80 -3.93 8.57
N ALA A 112 -17.86 -2.80 9.26
CA ALA A 112 -17.71 -2.65 10.69
C ALA A 112 -18.80 -3.40 11.47
N GLY A 113 -20.04 -3.44 10.96
CA GLY A 113 -21.12 -4.24 11.53
C GLY A 113 -20.77 -5.73 11.58
N VAL A 114 -20.28 -6.28 10.47
CA VAL A 114 -19.85 -7.68 10.37
C VAL A 114 -18.70 -7.99 11.34
N VAL A 115 -17.71 -7.11 11.47
CA VAL A 115 -16.59 -7.30 12.43
C VAL A 115 -17.10 -7.40 13.87
N ARG A 116 -17.98 -6.49 14.30
CA ARG A 116 -18.56 -6.50 15.66
C ARG A 116 -19.36 -7.77 15.90
N ARG A 117 -20.17 -8.18 14.92
CA ARG A 117 -20.99 -9.39 15.02
C ARG A 117 -20.16 -10.67 15.00
N LEU A 118 -19.07 -10.70 14.23
CA LEU A 118 -18.11 -11.82 14.26
C LEU A 118 -17.46 -11.94 15.64
N ARG A 119 -17.00 -10.83 16.23
CA ARG A 119 -16.47 -10.83 17.59
C ARG A 119 -17.48 -11.35 18.61
N ALA A 120 -18.74 -10.92 18.51
CA ALA A 120 -19.80 -11.40 19.39
C ALA A 120 -20.11 -12.90 19.21
N ALA A 121 -20.04 -13.40 17.97
CA ALA A 121 -20.33 -14.80 17.65
C ALA A 121 -19.14 -15.76 17.91
N ARG A 122 -17.91 -15.25 17.90
CA ARG A 122 -16.66 -16.01 18.11
C ARG A 122 -15.77 -15.30 19.16
N PRO A 123 -16.23 -15.14 20.41
CA PRO A 123 -15.46 -14.45 21.45
C PRO A 123 -14.12 -15.13 21.76
N GLU A 124 -14.02 -16.44 21.51
CA GLU A 124 -12.82 -17.26 21.73
C GLU A 124 -11.78 -17.18 20.59
N ALA A 125 -12.19 -16.74 19.40
CA ALA A 125 -11.28 -16.64 18.26
C ALA A 125 -10.41 -15.39 18.36
N LYS A 126 -9.18 -15.47 17.86
CA LYS A 126 -8.30 -14.30 17.72
C LYS A 126 -8.69 -13.53 16.48
N LEU A 127 -9.20 -12.30 16.63
CA LEU A 127 -9.42 -11.39 15.51
C LEU A 127 -8.28 -10.39 15.50
N ILE A 128 -7.53 -10.37 14.41
CA ILE A 128 -6.38 -9.46 14.23
C ILE A 128 -6.54 -8.68 12.94
N CYS A 129 -5.98 -7.48 12.86
CA CYS A 129 -6.01 -6.70 11.63
C CYS A 129 -4.66 -6.08 11.29
N THR A 130 -4.13 -6.33 10.10
CA THR A 130 -3.03 -5.54 9.53
C THR A 130 -3.62 -4.34 8.81
N LEU A 131 -3.23 -3.14 9.26
CA LEU A 131 -3.62 -1.85 8.70
C LEU A 131 -2.74 -1.54 7.49
N HIS A 132 -3.35 -1.04 6.40
CA HIS A 132 -2.60 -0.67 5.19
C HIS A 132 -2.72 0.82 4.86
N GLU A 133 -3.76 1.49 5.36
CA GLU A 133 -4.02 2.89 5.11
C GLU A 133 -4.88 3.56 6.21
N PHE A 134 -5.33 4.79 5.97
CA PHE A 134 -5.98 5.63 6.97
C PHE A 134 -7.52 5.69 6.81
N ILE A 135 -8.17 4.71 6.19
CA ILE A 135 -9.61 4.77 5.88
C ILE A 135 -10.42 4.91 7.17
N ALA A 136 -9.95 4.34 8.28
CA ALA A 136 -10.58 4.54 9.58
C ALA A 136 -10.51 6.00 10.04
N ILE A 137 -9.42 6.71 9.77
CA ILE A 137 -9.17 8.08 10.24
C ILE A 137 -9.79 9.13 9.32
N CYS A 138 -9.69 8.94 8.00
CA CYS A 138 -10.02 9.93 6.99
C CYS A 138 -11.11 9.44 6.04
N MET A 139 -12.25 10.15 6.00
CA MET A 139 -13.36 9.85 5.09
C MET A 139 -13.05 10.16 3.62
N HIS A 140 -11.94 10.84 3.32
CA HIS A 140 -11.48 11.03 1.95
C HIS A 140 -10.61 9.84 1.52
N ASP A 141 -11.22 8.65 1.49
CA ASP A 141 -10.58 7.41 1.04
C ASP A 141 -9.22 7.14 1.72
N GLY A 142 -9.10 7.52 2.99
CA GLY A 142 -7.87 7.34 3.75
C GLY A 142 -6.68 8.17 3.27
N GLN A 143 -6.86 9.10 2.33
CA GLN A 143 -5.74 9.83 1.74
C GLN A 143 -5.01 10.75 2.73
N MET A 144 -5.75 11.24 3.74
CA MET A 144 -5.26 12.28 4.65
C MET A 144 -4.66 13.48 3.87
N VAL A 145 -5.32 13.84 2.77
CA VAL A 145 -5.09 15.06 2.00
C VAL A 145 -6.38 15.89 2.07
N LYS A 146 -6.25 17.19 2.31
CA LYS A 146 -7.38 18.10 2.48
C LYS A 146 -8.07 18.34 1.14
N ARG A 147 -9.38 18.07 1.05
CA ARG A 147 -10.15 18.23 -0.21
C ARG A 147 -10.23 19.66 -0.71
N ASN A 148 -10.22 20.64 0.20
CA ASN A 148 -10.42 22.04 -0.12
C ASN A 148 -9.18 22.73 -0.69
N ASN A 149 -7.97 22.25 -0.39
CA ASN A 149 -6.73 22.92 -0.81
C ASN A 149 -5.57 21.97 -1.18
N GLY A 150 -5.76 20.65 -1.12
CA GLY A 150 -4.73 19.66 -1.44
C GLY A 150 -3.59 19.54 -0.44
N GLN A 151 -3.61 20.28 0.68
CA GLN A 151 -2.56 20.20 1.69
C GLN A 151 -2.63 18.87 2.47
N LEU A 152 -1.49 18.43 2.97
CA LEU A 152 -1.43 17.26 3.82
C LEU A 152 -2.20 17.48 5.13
N CYS A 153 -3.11 16.54 5.43
CA CYS A 153 -3.83 16.50 6.69
C CYS A 153 -2.95 15.83 7.74
N THR A 154 -2.55 16.55 8.78
CA THR A 154 -1.75 16.00 9.89
C THR A 154 -2.61 15.48 11.03
N GLU A 155 -3.86 15.92 11.14
CA GLU A 155 -4.76 15.50 12.20
C GLU A 155 -6.22 15.45 11.71
N SER A 156 -6.95 14.45 12.22
CA SER A 156 -8.39 14.32 12.00
C SER A 156 -9.14 14.99 13.15
N SER A 157 -9.99 15.96 12.83
CA SER A 157 -10.84 16.67 13.80
C SER A 157 -12.21 16.97 13.19
N ALA A 158 -13.23 17.10 14.04
CA ALA A 158 -14.61 17.27 13.59
C ALA A 158 -14.78 18.51 12.69
N VAL A 159 -14.18 19.64 13.07
CA VAL A 159 -14.24 20.89 12.32
C VAL A 159 -13.45 20.78 11.01
N SER A 160 -12.21 20.28 11.06
CA SER A 160 -11.36 20.23 9.88
C SER A 160 -11.86 19.21 8.84
N CYS A 161 -12.45 18.11 9.30
CA CYS A 161 -13.10 17.13 8.42
C CYS A 161 -14.38 17.71 7.79
N ALA A 162 -15.18 18.50 8.52
CA ALA A 162 -16.33 19.19 7.94
C ALA A 162 -15.95 20.19 6.85
N LEU A 163 -14.77 20.82 6.93
CA LEU A 163 -14.25 21.67 5.83
C LEU A 163 -13.92 20.86 4.55
N CYS A 164 -13.57 19.58 4.68
CA CYS A 164 -13.38 18.70 3.52
C CYS A 164 -14.71 18.19 2.93
N PHE A 165 -15.79 18.25 3.72
CA PHE A 165 -17.10 17.72 3.37
C PHE A 165 -18.19 18.68 3.88
N PRO A 166 -18.33 19.86 3.27
CA PRO A 166 -19.14 20.97 3.80
C PRO A 166 -20.65 20.69 3.86
N TYR A 167 -21.09 19.57 3.26
CA TYR A 167 -22.46 19.07 3.34
C TYR A 167 -22.72 18.20 4.58
N LEU A 168 -21.71 17.96 5.43
CA LEU A 168 -21.82 17.24 6.70
C LEU A 168 -21.48 18.15 7.87
N ILE A 169 -22.20 17.99 8.98
CA ILE A 169 -21.95 18.74 10.21
C ILE A 169 -20.80 18.11 11.02
N PRO A 170 -20.08 18.88 11.86
CA PRO A 170 -18.99 18.35 12.68
C PRO A 170 -19.36 17.12 13.52
N ALA A 171 -20.59 17.04 14.04
CA ALA A 171 -21.07 15.90 14.83
C ALA A 171 -20.99 14.57 14.08
N HIS A 172 -21.15 14.56 12.75
CA HIS A 172 -20.98 13.38 11.90
C HIS A 172 -19.60 12.73 12.10
N PHE A 173 -18.55 13.56 12.12
CA PHE A 173 -17.17 13.09 12.25
C PHE A 173 -16.82 12.61 13.66
N VAL A 174 -17.50 13.14 14.69
CA VAL A 174 -17.40 12.62 16.06
C VAL A 174 -17.99 11.22 16.14
N VAL A 175 -19.21 11.02 15.62
CA VAL A 175 -19.88 9.71 15.58
C VAL A 175 -19.07 8.71 14.77
N ARG A 176 -18.62 9.11 13.57
CA ARG A 176 -17.79 8.27 12.71
C ARG A 176 -16.52 7.81 13.42
N LYS A 177 -15.82 8.73 14.09
CA LYS A 177 -14.61 8.41 14.86
C LYS A 177 -14.90 7.34 15.91
N HIS A 178 -15.91 7.56 16.76
CA HIS A 178 -16.26 6.60 17.81
C HIS A 178 -16.63 5.23 17.25
N ARG A 179 -17.49 5.16 16.23
CA ARG A 179 -17.87 3.87 15.62
C ARG A 179 -16.67 3.10 15.09
N LEU A 180 -15.76 3.77 14.40
CA LEU A 180 -14.58 3.10 13.84
C LEU A 180 -13.58 2.69 14.92
N GLN A 181 -13.42 3.48 15.99
CA GLN A 181 -12.63 3.09 17.15
C GLN A 181 -13.24 1.87 17.87
N GLU A 182 -14.56 1.82 18.06
CA GLU A 182 -15.25 0.66 18.65
C GLU A 182 -15.10 -0.61 17.80
N MET A 183 -15.15 -0.48 16.47
CA MET A 183 -14.90 -1.60 15.56
C MET A 183 -13.44 -2.06 15.66
N LEU A 184 -12.48 -1.14 15.67
CA LEU A 184 -11.06 -1.50 15.80
C LEU A 184 -10.75 -2.12 17.16
N ALA A 185 -11.50 -1.76 18.22
CA ALA A 185 -11.38 -2.38 19.54
C ALA A 185 -11.81 -3.86 19.56
N CYS A 186 -12.58 -4.32 18.56
CA CYS A 186 -12.96 -5.73 18.42
C CYS A 186 -11.79 -6.63 18.01
N PHE A 187 -10.70 -6.07 17.47
CA PHE A 187 -9.48 -6.81 17.20
C PHE A 187 -8.62 -6.92 18.46
N ASP A 188 -8.04 -8.09 18.70
CA ASP A 188 -7.13 -8.35 19.81
C ASP A 188 -5.85 -7.53 19.65
N VAL A 189 -5.33 -7.46 18.42
CA VAL A 189 -4.17 -6.67 18.03
C VAL A 189 -4.35 -6.10 16.61
N LEU A 190 -3.78 -4.92 16.40
CA LEU A 190 -3.65 -4.24 15.13
C LEU A 190 -2.17 -4.24 14.72
N PHE A 191 -1.85 -4.78 13.56
CA PHE A 191 -0.51 -4.71 12.99
C PHE A 191 -0.39 -3.49 12.08
N SER A 192 0.74 -2.81 12.12
CA SER A 192 1.06 -1.70 11.25
C SER A 192 2.38 -2.00 10.51
N PRO A 193 2.43 -1.90 9.17
CA PRO A 193 3.66 -2.09 8.41
C PRO A 193 4.71 -1.01 8.67
N SER A 194 4.35 0.12 9.29
CA SER A 194 5.29 1.18 9.64
C SER A 194 4.98 1.81 10.99
N GLN A 195 6.01 2.35 11.63
CA GLN A 195 5.85 3.15 12.85
C GLN A 195 5.04 4.42 12.53
N PHE A 196 5.28 5.04 11.37
CA PHE A 196 4.51 6.22 10.94
C PHE A 196 2.98 5.99 10.94
N LEU A 197 2.53 4.86 10.39
CA LEU A 197 1.10 4.53 10.38
C LEU A 197 0.59 4.24 11.80
N ALA A 198 1.35 3.51 12.62
CA ALA A 198 1.00 3.23 14.01
C ALA A 198 0.82 4.53 14.81
N ASP A 199 1.77 5.45 14.72
CA ASP A 199 1.77 6.74 15.42
C ASP A 199 0.54 7.58 15.05
N ARG A 200 0.09 7.53 13.79
CA ARG A 200 -1.13 8.22 13.34
C ARG A 200 -2.39 7.66 13.99
N PHE A 201 -2.48 6.33 14.12
CA PHE A 201 -3.59 5.68 14.81
C PHE A 201 -3.57 5.92 16.32
N ILE A 202 -2.38 5.94 16.94
CA ILE A 202 -2.20 6.31 18.36
C ILE A 202 -2.64 7.76 18.59
N ALA A 203 -2.12 8.69 17.78
CA ALA A 203 -2.49 10.11 17.85
C ALA A 203 -3.99 10.35 17.58
N TRP A 204 -4.62 9.50 16.75
CA TRP A 204 -6.06 9.53 16.53
C TRP A 204 -6.87 9.03 17.74
N GLY A 205 -6.25 8.28 18.66
CA GLY A 205 -6.80 7.90 19.96
C GLY A 205 -6.95 6.39 20.17
N LEU A 206 -6.26 5.55 19.40
CA LEU A 206 -6.16 4.13 19.72
C LEU A 206 -5.14 3.88 20.84
N PRO A 207 -5.37 2.89 21.74
CA PRO A 207 -4.38 2.51 22.74
C PRO A 207 -3.11 1.97 22.09
N GLU A 208 -1.94 2.46 22.51
CA GLU A 208 -0.64 1.96 22.03
C GLU A 208 -0.50 0.44 22.20
N ALA A 209 -0.99 -0.11 23.32
CA ALA A 209 -0.96 -1.55 23.59
C ALA A 209 -1.73 -2.42 22.57
N LYS A 210 -2.63 -1.83 21.76
CA LYS A 210 -3.34 -2.53 20.69
C LYS A 210 -2.52 -2.61 19.40
N LEU A 211 -1.48 -1.80 19.24
CA LEU A 211 -0.71 -1.69 18.00
C LEU A 211 0.64 -2.40 18.12
N LYS A 212 0.99 -3.15 17.09
CA LYS A 212 2.33 -3.73 16.92
C LYS A 212 2.84 -3.38 15.53
N VAL A 213 4.11 -2.99 15.43
CA VAL A 213 4.74 -2.73 14.14
C VAL A 213 5.32 -4.02 13.58
N LEU A 214 4.86 -4.43 12.41
CA LEU A 214 5.34 -5.58 11.65
C LEU A 214 5.20 -5.27 10.16
N GLU A 215 6.34 -5.11 9.49
CA GLU A 215 6.40 -4.87 8.05
C GLU A 215 5.77 -6.02 7.26
N ASN A 216 5.25 -5.74 6.06
CA ASN A 216 4.77 -6.82 5.19
C ASN A 216 5.95 -7.65 4.65
N GLY A 217 5.90 -8.96 4.87
CA GLY A 217 6.88 -9.89 4.30
C GLY A 217 6.85 -9.95 2.77
N LEU A 218 8.04 -10.07 2.17
CA LEU A 218 8.20 -10.22 0.72
C LEU A 218 8.49 -11.68 0.33
N MET A 219 8.01 -12.09 -0.83
CA MET A 219 8.32 -13.44 -1.35
C MET A 219 9.79 -13.52 -1.77
N PRO A 220 10.45 -14.67 -1.58
CA PRO A 220 11.75 -14.93 -2.18
C PRO A 220 11.65 -14.78 -3.69
N GLU A 221 12.68 -14.21 -4.30
CA GLU A 221 12.79 -14.10 -5.73
C GLU A 221 13.83 -15.08 -6.26
N GLU A 222 13.64 -15.53 -7.49
CA GLU A 222 14.68 -16.23 -8.24
C GLU A 222 15.86 -15.27 -8.49
N ALA A 223 17.08 -15.82 -8.46
CA ALA A 223 18.26 -15.04 -8.79
C ALA A 223 18.16 -14.57 -10.25
N SER A 224 18.30 -13.26 -10.48
CA SER A 224 18.31 -12.74 -11.84
C SER A 224 19.49 -13.32 -12.61
N THR A 225 19.21 -13.74 -13.84
CA THR A 225 20.22 -14.27 -14.76
C THR A 225 20.93 -13.17 -15.55
N HIS A 226 20.50 -11.91 -15.41
CA HIS A 226 21.03 -10.78 -16.16
C HIS A 226 21.97 -9.92 -15.29
N ALA A 227 23.18 -9.70 -15.79
CA ALA A 227 24.07 -8.72 -15.20
C ALA A 227 23.48 -7.31 -15.35
N PRO A 228 23.58 -6.45 -14.32
CA PRO A 228 23.17 -5.05 -14.45
C PRO A 228 23.96 -4.35 -15.56
N PRO A 229 23.35 -3.40 -16.29
CA PRO A 229 24.04 -2.69 -17.36
C PRO A 229 25.22 -1.87 -16.82
N PRO A 230 26.28 -1.68 -17.63
CA PRO A 230 27.34 -0.76 -17.29
C PRO A 230 26.77 0.64 -17.10
N ASP A 231 27.42 1.43 -16.24
CA ASP A 231 27.04 2.83 -15.96
C ASP A 231 25.60 3.05 -15.49
N ARG A 232 24.96 2.02 -14.89
CA ARG A 232 23.59 2.13 -14.39
C ARG A 232 23.38 3.28 -13.39
N HIS A 233 24.44 3.79 -12.76
CA HIS A 233 24.40 4.99 -11.89
C HIS A 233 23.77 6.22 -12.57
N ARG A 234 23.81 6.29 -13.91
CA ARG A 234 23.19 7.34 -14.74
C ARG A 234 21.73 7.07 -15.08
N ARG A 235 21.20 5.90 -14.72
CA ARG A 235 19.85 5.45 -15.09
C ARG A 235 18.92 5.55 -13.89
N PHE A 236 17.93 6.43 -14.00
CA PHE A 236 16.88 6.66 -13.02
C PHE A 236 15.57 6.07 -13.54
N ALA A 237 14.75 5.52 -12.64
CA ALA A 237 13.44 5.02 -13.00
C ALA A 237 12.36 5.44 -12.01
N TYR A 238 11.16 5.67 -12.55
CA TYR A 238 9.93 5.78 -11.78
C TYR A 238 9.07 4.55 -12.06
N PHE A 239 8.51 3.95 -11.02
CA PHE A 239 7.55 2.86 -11.10
C PHE A 239 6.27 3.25 -10.38
N GLY A 240 5.17 3.40 -11.11
CA GLY A 240 3.90 3.73 -10.48
C GLY A 240 2.82 4.19 -11.45
N GLN A 241 1.66 4.50 -10.89
CA GLN A 241 0.52 5.00 -11.65
C GLN A 241 0.60 6.53 -11.82
N ALA A 242 -0.10 7.05 -12.83
CA ALA A 242 -0.23 8.48 -13.05
C ALA A 242 -1.34 9.06 -12.17
N THR A 243 -0.99 9.45 -10.94
CA THR A 243 -1.89 10.14 -10.02
C THR A 243 -1.20 11.36 -9.42
N PRO A 244 -1.90 12.49 -9.18
CA PRO A 244 -1.29 13.70 -8.62
C PRO A 244 -0.49 13.49 -7.33
N THR A 245 -0.94 12.56 -6.49
CA THR A 245 -0.30 12.23 -5.20
C THR A 245 1.04 11.51 -5.34
N LYS A 246 1.32 10.86 -6.47
CA LYS A 246 2.57 10.11 -6.69
C LYS A 246 3.73 10.99 -7.14
N GLY A 247 3.48 12.28 -7.41
CA GLY A 247 4.51 13.30 -7.63
C GLY A 247 5.33 13.12 -8.91
N LEU A 248 4.77 12.48 -9.94
CA LEU A 248 5.44 12.34 -11.23
C LEU A 248 5.78 13.72 -11.85
N ASP A 249 4.92 14.72 -11.65
CA ASP A 249 5.19 16.10 -12.07
C ASP A 249 6.41 16.71 -11.35
N VAL A 250 6.62 16.41 -10.07
CA VAL A 250 7.80 16.85 -9.31
C VAL A 250 9.08 16.28 -9.93
N LEU A 251 9.07 14.98 -10.26
CA LEU A 251 10.21 14.31 -10.87
C LEU A 251 10.51 14.81 -12.29
N LEU A 252 9.49 15.00 -13.11
CA LEU A 252 9.68 15.51 -14.47
C LEU A 252 10.18 16.95 -14.50
N ARG A 253 9.67 17.80 -13.60
CA ARG A 253 10.20 19.16 -13.39
C ARG A 253 11.64 19.14 -12.86
N ALA A 254 12.04 18.13 -12.10
CA ALA A 254 13.42 17.96 -11.64
C ALA A 254 14.35 17.53 -12.79
N ALA A 255 13.92 16.60 -13.63
CA ALA A 255 14.68 16.18 -14.81
C ALA A 255 14.91 17.33 -15.79
N ARG A 256 13.88 18.16 -16.05
CA ARG A 256 14.01 19.36 -16.88
C ARG A 256 15.04 20.34 -16.31
N ARG A 257 14.95 20.65 -15.02
CA ARG A 257 15.91 21.54 -14.34
C ARG A 257 17.34 21.01 -14.38
N ALA A 258 17.52 19.70 -14.25
CA ALA A 258 18.85 19.09 -14.33
C ALA A 258 19.50 19.37 -15.71
N VAL A 259 18.73 19.21 -16.80
CA VAL A 259 19.22 19.52 -18.16
C VAL A 259 19.47 21.02 -18.36
N GLU A 260 18.59 21.88 -17.83
CA GLU A 260 18.77 23.34 -17.89
C GLU A 260 20.02 23.82 -17.11
N GLN A 261 20.39 23.13 -16.04
CA GLN A 261 21.54 23.45 -15.19
C GLN A 261 22.87 22.96 -15.79
N ASP A 262 22.87 21.80 -16.44
CA ASP A 262 24.05 21.25 -17.11
C ASP A 262 23.64 20.40 -18.33
N GLU A 263 23.68 21.01 -19.51
CA GLU A 263 23.36 20.39 -20.80
C GLU A 263 24.26 19.19 -21.14
N LYS A 264 25.43 19.07 -20.49
CA LYS A 264 26.37 17.94 -20.70
C LYS A 264 26.10 16.76 -19.79
N THR A 265 25.11 16.85 -18.90
CA THR A 265 24.79 15.76 -17.98
C THR A 265 24.29 14.54 -18.74
N ASP A 266 24.98 13.42 -18.58
CA ASP A 266 24.59 12.13 -19.12
C ASP A 266 23.76 11.33 -18.10
N PHE A 267 22.44 11.44 -18.18
CA PHE A 267 21.51 10.60 -17.43
C PHE A 267 20.29 10.22 -18.28
N THR A 268 19.60 9.14 -17.90
CA THR A 268 18.30 8.77 -18.46
C THR A 268 17.27 8.61 -17.36
N LEU A 269 16.06 9.10 -17.57
CA LEU A 269 14.92 8.87 -16.70
C LEU A 269 13.84 8.07 -17.44
N ASP A 270 13.64 6.81 -17.04
CA ASP A 270 12.61 5.94 -17.59
C ASP A 270 11.35 5.92 -16.69
N ILE A 271 10.18 6.18 -17.26
CA ILE A 271 8.89 6.20 -16.56
C ILE A 271 8.13 4.91 -16.87
N HIS A 272 7.95 4.04 -15.87
CA HIS A 272 7.21 2.78 -15.96
C HIS A 272 5.86 2.88 -15.27
N GLY A 273 4.84 2.28 -15.90
CA GLY A 273 3.45 2.27 -15.42
C GLY A 273 2.60 3.45 -15.89
N VAL A 274 3.19 4.38 -16.66
CA VAL A 274 2.52 5.57 -17.21
C VAL A 274 2.89 5.73 -18.68
N THR A 275 1.92 6.09 -19.52
CA THR A 275 2.18 6.50 -20.91
C THR A 275 2.30 8.02 -20.99
N GLU A 276 2.98 8.53 -22.02
CA GLU A 276 3.13 9.98 -22.20
C GLU A 276 1.76 10.66 -22.39
N GLU A 277 0.86 10.03 -23.15
CA GLU A 277 -0.49 10.54 -23.39
C GLU A 277 -1.23 10.73 -22.06
N ARG A 278 -1.16 9.73 -21.18
CA ARG A 278 -1.79 9.79 -19.86
C ARG A 278 -1.19 10.88 -18.97
N PHE A 279 0.12 11.10 -19.06
CA PHE A 279 0.77 12.21 -18.38
C PHE A 279 0.27 13.57 -18.91
N ARG A 280 0.24 13.75 -20.23
CA ARG A 280 -0.22 15.00 -20.86
C ARG A 280 -1.69 15.30 -20.57
N GLU A 281 -2.54 14.29 -20.46
CA GLU A 281 -3.95 14.44 -20.02
C GLU A 281 -4.06 15.05 -18.62
N LEU A 282 -3.25 14.57 -17.68
CA LEU A 282 -3.29 14.99 -16.28
C LEU A 282 -2.59 16.33 -16.05
N TRP A 283 -1.56 16.63 -16.85
CA TRP A 283 -0.74 17.83 -16.73
C TRP A 283 -0.56 18.56 -18.08
N PRO A 284 -1.65 19.05 -18.70
CA PRO A 284 -1.61 19.65 -20.04
C PRO A 284 -0.83 20.97 -20.12
N LYS A 285 -0.46 21.54 -18.98
CA LYS A 285 0.30 22.80 -18.87
C LYS A 285 1.78 22.60 -18.58
N GLU A 286 2.24 21.35 -18.39
CA GLU A 286 3.67 21.09 -18.27
C GLU A 286 4.34 21.28 -19.64
N PRO A 287 5.53 21.91 -19.68
CA PRO A 287 6.24 22.16 -20.94
C PRO A 287 6.76 20.86 -21.56
N GLU A 288 7.47 20.99 -22.68
CA GLU A 288 8.12 19.85 -23.31
C GLU A 288 9.16 19.20 -22.37
N LEU A 289 9.25 17.87 -22.49
CA LEU A 289 10.15 17.06 -21.68
C LEU A 289 11.48 16.90 -22.45
N PRO A 290 12.62 16.87 -21.76
CA PRO A 290 13.91 16.65 -22.42
C PRO A 290 14.01 15.22 -22.99
N ASP A 291 14.83 15.04 -24.03
CA ASP A 291 15.02 13.77 -24.77
C ASP A 291 15.47 12.58 -23.90
N ASN A 292 16.04 12.86 -22.74
CA ASN A 292 16.50 11.86 -21.78
C ASN A 292 15.39 11.33 -20.85
N VAL A 293 14.16 11.84 -20.95
CA VAL A 293 12.96 11.32 -20.29
C VAL A 293 12.21 10.40 -21.25
N ARG A 294 11.93 9.16 -20.84
CA ARG A 294 11.31 8.15 -21.71
C ARG A 294 10.18 7.42 -21.01
N PHE A 295 8.99 7.46 -21.58
CA PHE A 295 7.86 6.65 -21.12
C PHE A 295 8.00 5.22 -21.66
N ARG A 296 8.03 4.24 -20.76
CA ARG A 296 8.18 2.82 -21.10
C ARG A 296 6.84 2.07 -21.12
N GLY A 297 5.75 2.75 -20.78
CA GLY A 297 4.40 2.17 -20.76
C GLY A 297 4.19 1.24 -19.57
N THR A 298 3.27 0.30 -19.71
CA THR A 298 2.91 -0.65 -18.65
C THR A 298 3.89 -1.82 -18.60
N TYR A 299 4.04 -2.41 -17.42
CA TYR A 299 4.86 -3.61 -17.17
C TYR A 299 4.05 -4.62 -16.37
N ARG A 300 4.42 -5.91 -16.45
CA ARG A 300 3.80 -6.95 -15.63
C ARG A 300 4.40 -6.91 -14.22
N PRO A 301 3.61 -7.12 -13.15
CA PRO A 301 4.14 -7.17 -11.79
C PRO A 301 5.31 -8.16 -11.61
N THR A 302 5.33 -9.24 -12.37
CA THR A 302 6.41 -10.24 -12.37
C THR A 302 7.73 -9.74 -12.95
N GLU A 303 7.74 -8.64 -13.69
CA GLU A 303 8.94 -8.08 -14.35
C GLU A 303 9.59 -6.97 -13.52
N VAL A 304 8.92 -6.47 -12.48
CA VAL A 304 9.31 -5.23 -11.79
C VAL A 304 10.71 -5.28 -11.20
N LEU A 305 11.08 -6.41 -10.59
CA LEU A 305 12.36 -6.59 -9.91
C LEU A 305 13.52 -6.66 -10.92
N ASP A 306 13.35 -7.41 -12.01
CA ASP A 306 14.31 -7.44 -13.11
C ASP A 306 14.47 -6.08 -13.81
N LEU A 307 13.37 -5.35 -13.99
CA LEU A 307 13.43 -3.98 -14.50
C LEU A 307 14.24 -3.08 -13.55
N MET A 308 13.95 -3.11 -12.24
CA MET A 308 14.62 -2.30 -11.23
C MET A 308 16.14 -2.55 -11.18
N ARG A 309 16.59 -3.80 -11.39
CA ARG A 309 18.03 -4.16 -11.46
C ARG A 309 18.78 -3.41 -12.57
N GLY A 310 18.07 -3.05 -13.65
CA GLY A 310 18.62 -2.30 -14.78
C GLY A 310 18.94 -0.84 -14.47
N TYR A 311 18.47 -0.31 -13.34
CA TYR A 311 18.62 1.09 -12.94
C TYR A 311 19.61 1.24 -11.80
N GLY A 312 20.22 2.42 -11.69
CA GLY A 312 21.02 2.81 -10.55
C GLY A 312 20.19 3.42 -9.43
N TRP A 313 19.04 4.00 -9.78
CA TRP A 313 18.16 4.68 -8.82
C TRP A 313 16.69 4.49 -9.17
N VAL A 314 15.89 4.11 -8.18
CA VAL A 314 14.43 4.20 -8.25
C VAL A 314 13.99 5.47 -7.54
N VAL A 315 13.22 6.32 -8.22
CA VAL A 315 12.72 7.58 -7.66
C VAL A 315 11.26 7.43 -7.25
N VAL A 316 10.97 7.74 -5.98
CA VAL A 316 9.63 7.68 -5.38
C VAL A 316 9.24 9.09 -4.88
N PRO A 317 8.76 9.97 -5.78
CA PRO A 317 8.59 11.40 -5.50
C PRO A 317 7.23 11.74 -4.90
N SER A 318 6.58 10.79 -4.22
CA SER A 318 5.21 10.95 -3.73
C SER A 318 5.06 12.18 -2.83
N VAL A 319 3.95 12.89 -2.96
CA VAL A 319 3.67 14.16 -2.26
C VAL A 319 2.57 14.02 -1.20
N TRP A 320 2.23 12.78 -0.86
CA TRP A 320 1.18 12.41 0.08
C TRP A 320 1.68 11.40 1.11
N TRP A 321 0.83 11.12 2.11
CA TRP A 321 1.16 10.17 3.18
C TRP A 321 1.17 8.73 2.67
N GLU A 322 2.35 8.29 2.26
CA GLU A 322 2.65 6.88 2.05
C GLU A 322 2.92 6.17 3.38
N ASN A 323 2.47 4.91 3.51
CA ASN A 323 2.62 4.13 4.76
C ASN A 323 3.78 3.15 4.71
N SER A 324 3.76 2.27 3.71
CA SER A 324 4.85 1.36 3.39
C SER A 324 4.79 1.05 1.89
N PRO A 325 5.33 1.93 1.02
CA PRO A 325 5.26 1.74 -0.42
C PRO A 325 5.96 0.46 -0.85
N VAL A 326 5.21 -0.42 -1.51
CA VAL A 326 5.74 -1.69 -2.03
C VAL A 326 6.92 -1.44 -2.98
N VAL A 327 6.89 -0.35 -3.77
CA VAL A 327 7.98 0.03 -4.70
C VAL A 327 9.33 0.22 -3.99
N ILE A 328 9.34 0.74 -2.77
CA ILE A 328 10.59 0.93 -1.99
C ILE A 328 11.15 -0.43 -1.57
N GLN A 329 10.26 -1.36 -1.20
CA GLN A 329 10.64 -2.71 -0.79
C GLN A 329 11.04 -3.58 -2.00
N GLU A 330 10.40 -3.42 -3.14
CA GLU A 330 10.79 -4.03 -4.41
C GLU A 330 12.17 -3.54 -4.87
N ALA A 331 12.45 -2.24 -4.77
CA ALA A 331 13.77 -1.70 -5.09
C ALA A 331 14.85 -2.26 -4.14
N ARG A 332 14.52 -2.43 -2.86
CA ARG A 332 15.39 -3.06 -1.86
C ARG A 332 15.69 -4.52 -2.20
N LEU A 333 14.68 -5.30 -2.60
CA LEU A 333 14.88 -6.68 -3.11
C LEU A 333 15.72 -6.73 -4.38
N ALA A 334 15.50 -5.80 -5.31
CA ALA A 334 16.23 -5.72 -6.56
C ALA A 334 17.70 -5.27 -6.37
N GLY A 335 18.09 -4.84 -5.17
CA GLY A 335 19.41 -4.27 -4.91
C GLY A 335 19.63 -2.95 -5.65
N THR A 336 18.57 -2.14 -5.74
CA THR A 336 18.58 -0.83 -6.40
C THR A 336 18.27 0.28 -5.38
N PRO A 337 19.20 1.23 -5.17
CA PRO A 337 18.99 2.37 -4.27
C PRO A 337 17.77 3.20 -4.64
N VAL A 338 17.17 3.84 -3.63
CA VAL A 338 15.99 4.68 -3.79
C VAL A 338 16.30 6.15 -3.50
N ILE A 339 15.68 7.05 -4.26
CA ILE A 339 15.54 8.47 -3.94
C ILE A 339 14.07 8.75 -3.64
N ALA A 340 13.72 9.18 -2.43
CA ALA A 340 12.32 9.37 -2.05
C ALA A 340 12.04 10.69 -1.35
N SER A 341 10.79 11.13 -1.42
CA SER A 341 10.28 12.25 -0.63
C SER A 341 10.43 11.99 0.88
N ASN A 342 10.95 12.98 1.61
CA ASN A 342 11.20 12.93 3.06
C ASN A 342 9.93 13.13 3.90
N ILE A 343 8.93 12.26 3.72
CA ILE A 343 7.69 12.23 4.53
C ILE A 343 7.21 10.84 4.84
N GLY A 344 6.43 10.76 5.92
CA GLY A 344 5.63 9.60 6.27
C GLY A 344 6.43 8.30 6.34
N GLY A 345 5.81 7.22 5.86
CA GLY A 345 6.43 5.92 5.77
C GLY A 345 7.64 5.89 4.84
N MET A 346 7.69 6.72 3.78
CA MET A 346 8.86 6.75 2.89
C MET A 346 10.15 7.12 3.64
N LYS A 347 10.08 8.13 4.52
CA LYS A 347 11.22 8.51 5.37
C LYS A 347 11.71 7.34 6.22
N GLU A 348 10.78 6.60 6.83
CA GLU A 348 11.09 5.43 7.65
C GLU A 348 11.69 4.29 6.80
N LYS A 349 11.11 4.01 5.62
CA LYS A 349 11.52 2.87 4.78
C LYS A 349 12.84 3.10 4.05
N VAL A 350 13.16 4.34 3.72
CA VAL A 350 14.39 4.71 2.99
C VAL A 350 15.52 5.10 3.95
N GLY A 351 15.17 5.61 5.13
CA GLY A 351 16.12 6.07 6.14
C GLY A 351 17.14 4.99 6.49
N GLY A 352 18.38 5.19 6.03
CA GLY A 352 19.51 4.29 6.31
C GLY A 352 20.14 3.66 5.07
N TRP A 353 19.45 3.57 3.94
CA TRP A 353 19.99 2.90 2.74
C TRP A 353 19.73 3.58 1.40
N GLY A 354 18.81 4.53 1.32
CA GLY A 354 18.62 5.39 0.15
C GLY A 354 18.87 6.86 0.44
N GLU A 355 18.37 7.70 -0.45
CA GLU A 355 18.46 9.15 -0.38
C GLU A 355 17.08 9.79 -0.21
N LEU A 356 17.03 10.91 0.51
CA LEU A 356 15.81 11.62 0.83
C LEU A 356 15.87 13.08 0.36
N PHE A 357 14.77 13.59 -0.17
CA PHE A 357 14.64 15.01 -0.56
C PHE A 357 13.36 15.65 0.00
N PRO A 358 13.32 16.98 0.20
CA PRO A 358 12.10 17.65 0.68
C PRO A 358 10.91 17.44 -0.26
N VAL A 359 9.72 17.25 0.30
CA VAL A 359 8.52 16.92 -0.48
C VAL A 359 8.17 18.02 -1.46
N GLY A 360 7.92 17.64 -2.72
CA GLY A 360 7.58 18.59 -3.78
C GLY A 360 8.76 19.45 -4.25
N ASP A 361 9.94 19.31 -3.66
CA ASP A 361 11.12 20.09 -4.00
C ASP A 361 11.87 19.49 -5.19
N SER A 362 11.35 19.80 -6.38
CA SER A 362 11.96 19.43 -7.66
C SER A 362 13.35 20.05 -7.89
N GLU A 363 13.72 21.09 -7.15
CA GLU A 363 15.03 21.76 -7.28
C GLU A 363 16.10 21.01 -6.46
N THR A 364 15.77 20.54 -5.27
CA THR A 364 16.67 19.61 -4.54
C THR A 364 16.79 18.29 -5.29
N LEU A 365 15.69 17.76 -5.83
CA LEU A 365 15.72 16.52 -6.61
C LEU A 365 16.58 16.66 -7.89
N SER A 366 16.57 17.80 -8.58
CA SER A 366 17.40 18.00 -9.78
C SER A 366 18.89 17.96 -9.43
N ARG A 367 19.31 18.65 -8.37
CA ARG A 367 20.70 18.62 -7.89
C ARG A 367 21.15 17.21 -7.50
N MET A 368 20.26 16.40 -6.92
CA MET A 368 20.56 15.00 -6.61
C MET A 368 20.74 14.17 -7.88
N ILE A 369 19.88 14.33 -8.89
CA ILE A 369 20.05 13.65 -10.18
C ILE A 369 21.42 13.98 -10.79
N LEU A 370 21.80 15.26 -10.81
CA LEU A 370 23.11 15.70 -11.32
C LEU A 370 24.27 15.09 -10.54
N SER A 371 24.25 15.21 -9.20
CA SER A 371 25.33 14.70 -8.36
C SER A 371 25.49 13.18 -8.46
N LEU A 372 24.38 12.43 -8.46
CA LEU A 372 24.39 10.97 -8.43
C LEU A 372 24.71 10.36 -9.80
N SER A 373 24.35 11.04 -10.90
CA SER A 373 24.71 10.60 -12.25
C SER A 373 26.18 10.87 -12.60
N ALA A 374 26.80 11.88 -11.99
CA ALA A 374 28.20 12.24 -12.25
C ALA A 374 29.21 11.36 -11.50
N ASP A 375 28.83 10.75 -10.37
CA ASP A 375 29.75 10.01 -9.50
C ASP A 375 29.30 8.59 -9.21
N VAL A 376 29.94 7.62 -9.87
CA VAL A 376 29.72 6.19 -9.65
C VAL A 376 30.00 5.76 -8.20
N ALA A 377 30.91 6.44 -7.49
CA ALA A 377 31.24 6.11 -6.11
C ALA A 377 30.07 6.36 -5.16
N LEU A 378 29.25 7.41 -5.40
CA LEU A 378 28.03 7.66 -4.63
C LEU A 378 27.01 6.52 -4.81
N HIS A 379 26.85 6.03 -6.02
CA HIS A 379 26.00 4.87 -6.30
C HIS A 379 26.53 3.60 -5.64
N GLN A 380 27.86 3.34 -5.68
CA GLN A 380 28.44 2.18 -4.96
C GLN A 380 28.27 2.28 -3.44
N ALA A 381 28.43 3.48 -2.88
CA ALA A 381 28.18 3.72 -1.46
C ALA A 381 26.70 3.52 -1.08
N ALA A 382 25.77 3.88 -1.95
CA ALA A 382 24.35 3.61 -1.75
C ALA A 382 24.03 2.11 -1.81
N LEU A 383 24.60 1.39 -2.78
CA LEU A 383 24.46 -0.07 -2.88
C LEU A 383 24.94 -0.79 -1.61
N ALA A 384 26.08 -0.36 -1.06
CA ALA A 384 26.66 -0.97 0.14
C ALA A 384 25.79 -0.79 1.40
N ARG A 385 24.85 0.17 1.41
CA ARG A 385 23.92 0.40 2.53
C ARG A 385 22.64 -0.43 2.42
N ILE A 386 22.34 -1.02 1.26
CA ILE A 386 21.14 -1.83 1.08
C ILE A 386 21.21 -3.05 1.99
N THR A 387 20.26 -3.15 2.91
CA THR A 387 20.11 -4.29 3.81
C THR A 387 18.99 -5.20 3.30
N ALA A 388 19.02 -6.47 3.66
CA ALA A 388 17.96 -7.40 3.29
C ALA A 388 16.60 -6.92 3.84
N PRO A 389 15.51 -6.96 3.05
CA PRO A 389 14.16 -6.69 3.55
C PRO A 389 13.63 -7.86 4.38
N LEU A 390 12.51 -7.65 5.08
CA LEU A 390 11.82 -8.71 5.79
C LEU A 390 11.22 -9.71 4.80
N MET A 391 11.68 -10.95 4.87
CA MET A 391 11.19 -12.03 4.01
C MET A 391 9.92 -12.67 4.58
N ILE A 392 9.10 -13.28 3.72
CA ILE A 392 7.78 -13.78 4.08
C ILE A 392 7.80 -14.88 5.14
N ASP A 393 8.85 -15.69 5.18
CA ASP A 393 9.06 -16.75 6.17
C ASP A 393 9.32 -16.17 7.57
N GLU A 394 10.21 -15.17 7.66
CA GLU A 394 10.46 -14.44 8.89
C GLU A 394 9.22 -13.65 9.34
N HIS A 395 8.53 -12.98 8.40
CA HIS A 395 7.27 -12.28 8.67
C HIS A 395 6.21 -13.21 9.28
N VAL A 396 5.94 -14.36 8.65
CA VAL A 396 4.92 -15.30 9.13
C VAL A 396 5.29 -15.85 10.50
N LYS A 397 6.58 -16.15 10.74
CA LYS A 397 7.05 -16.58 12.05
C LYS A 397 6.83 -15.50 13.13
N LEU A 398 7.28 -14.26 12.89
CA LEU A 398 7.11 -13.15 13.83
C LEU A 398 5.63 -12.85 14.09
N LEU A 399 4.80 -12.89 13.06
CA LEU A 399 3.35 -12.74 13.18
C LEU A 399 2.77 -13.81 14.11
N GLN A 400 3.13 -15.07 13.89
CA GLN A 400 2.63 -16.21 14.69
C GLN A 400 3.08 -16.15 16.14
N ASP A 401 4.33 -15.80 16.40
CA ASP A 401 4.86 -15.59 17.76
C ASP A 401 4.07 -14.48 18.48
N GLN A 402 3.80 -13.37 17.77
CA GLN A 402 3.03 -12.26 18.33
C GLN A 402 1.55 -12.57 18.55
N ILE A 403 0.95 -13.44 17.71
CA ILE A 403 -0.41 -13.95 17.90
C ILE A 403 -0.46 -14.92 19.07
N ALA A 404 0.53 -15.82 19.21
CA ALA A 404 0.59 -16.79 20.29
C ALA A 404 0.70 -16.15 21.67
N ALA A 405 1.31 -14.96 21.76
CA ALA A 405 1.45 -14.19 22.99
C ALA A 405 0.19 -13.39 23.41
N LEU A 406 -0.86 -13.37 22.59
CA LEU A 406 -2.19 -12.84 22.95
C LEU A 406 -2.95 -13.88 23.77
#